data_AF-A0A2V0MXX1-F1
#
_entry.id   AF-A0A2V0MXX1-F1
#
_cell.length_a   1.000
_cell.length_b   1.000
_cell.length_c   1.000
_cell.angle_alpha   90.00
_cell.angle_beta   90.00
_cell.angle_gamma   90.00
#
_symmetry.space_group_name_H-M   'P 1'
#
loop_
_entity.id
_entity.type
_entity.pdbx_description
1 polymer ?
#
loop_
_entity_poly.entity_id
_entity_poly.type
_entity_poly.pdbx_seq_one_letter_code
_entity_poly.pdbx_strand_id
1 'polypeptide(L)'
;MLSLGGVVHMGSANAAQCLDCGKSFTVSSGGGFFFHLLRCEECGKTRAIGFDELGDLHLRYLKGSTMPHSVASAKHDELVREYVDVEPISATQYWAGVEALAGHCECGGNITFDAPARCPACRSLQIEQGPELILYD
;
A
#
# COMPACT_ATOMS: atom_id res chain seq x y z
N MET A 1 -29.10 3.20 -3.30
CA MET A 1 -27.78 3.76 -2.94
C MET A 1 -27.21 2.92 -1.81
N LEU A 2 -26.53 1.83 -2.15
CA LEU A 2 -25.80 1.01 -1.19
C LEU A 2 -24.32 1.33 -1.40
N SER A 3 -23.74 2.08 -0.47
CA SER A 3 -22.30 2.24 -0.36
C SER A 3 -21.72 0.85 -0.08
N LEU A 4 -21.17 0.20 -1.10
CA LEU A 4 -20.36 -1.00 -0.92
C LEU A 4 -19.19 -0.59 -0.03
N GLY A 5 -19.21 -1.05 1.22
CA GLY A 5 -18.09 -0.94 2.13
C GLY A 5 -16.89 -1.63 1.49
N GLY A 6 -15.96 -0.84 0.96
CA GLY A 6 -14.69 -1.33 0.47
C GLY A 6 -13.95 -1.99 1.63
N VAL A 7 -13.43 -3.20 1.37
CA VAL A 7 -12.52 -3.88 2.28
C VAL A 7 -11.34 -2.94 2.53
N VAL A 8 -11.12 -2.54 3.77
CA VAL A 8 -9.95 -1.74 4.13
C VAL A 8 -8.79 -2.72 4.25
N HIS A 9 -7.95 -2.77 3.22
CA HIS A 9 -6.70 -3.53 3.23
C HIS A 9 -5.65 -2.75 4.04
N MET A 10 -5.04 -3.40 5.04
CA MET A 10 -4.01 -2.79 5.88
C MET A 10 -3.06 -3.86 6.44
N GLY A 11 -1.75 -3.59 6.49
CA GLY A 11 -0.80 -4.44 7.21
C GLY A 11 -0.68 -4.06 8.70
N SER A 12 -0.86 -2.78 9.01
CA SER A 12 -0.95 -2.28 10.38
C SER A 12 -1.93 -1.12 10.48
N ALA A 13 -2.36 -0.84 11.70
CA ALA A 13 -3.22 0.31 11.98
C ALA A 13 -2.94 0.96 13.33
N ASN A 14 -3.07 2.27 13.38
CA ASN A 14 -2.96 3.07 14.60
C ASN A 14 -4.24 3.88 14.80
N ALA A 15 -4.71 3.96 16.04
CA ALA A 15 -5.65 5.01 16.41
C ALA A 15 -4.92 6.37 16.34
N ALA A 16 -5.60 7.40 15.83
CA ALA A 16 -5.02 8.71 15.64
C ALA A 16 -6.01 9.83 15.99
N GLN A 17 -5.48 10.98 16.39
CA GLN A 17 -6.23 12.21 16.60
C GLN A 17 -5.57 13.37 15.86
N CYS A 18 -6.35 14.17 15.15
CA CYS A 18 -5.89 15.40 14.54
C CYS A 18 -5.78 16.51 15.59
N LEU A 19 -4.62 17.15 15.66
CA LEU A 19 -4.35 18.23 16.61
C LEU A 19 -5.03 19.55 16.23
N ASP A 20 -5.35 19.76 14.95
CA ASP A 20 -5.96 21.01 14.47
C ASP A 20 -7.49 21.03 14.62
N CYS A 21 -8.16 19.89 14.46
CA CYS A 21 -9.64 19.82 14.50
C CYS A 21 -10.19 18.81 15.52
N GLY A 22 -9.34 18.09 16.24
CA GLY A 22 -9.73 17.12 17.27
C GLY A 22 -10.33 15.81 16.74
N LYS A 23 -10.46 15.65 15.42
CA LYS A 23 -11.05 14.43 14.81
C LYS A 23 -10.20 13.21 15.14
N SER A 24 -10.81 12.19 15.73
CA SER A 24 -10.23 10.85 15.86
C SER A 24 -10.51 10.00 14.61
N PHE A 25 -9.54 9.19 14.19
CA PHE A 25 -9.62 8.30 13.03
C PHE A 25 -8.56 7.20 13.12
N THR A 26 -8.57 6.27 12.16
CA THR A 26 -7.57 5.20 12.04
C THR A 26 -6.61 5.51 10.91
N VAL A 27 -5.32 5.37 11.17
CA VAL A 27 -4.27 5.39 10.14
C VAL A 27 -3.90 3.96 9.81
N SER A 28 -4.18 3.53 8.59
CA SER A 28 -3.71 2.24 8.06
C SER A 28 -2.35 2.41 7.38
N SER A 29 -1.40 1.53 7.68
CA SER A 29 -0.04 1.57 7.13
C SER A 29 0.39 0.19 6.66
N GLY A 30 1.42 0.14 5.81
CA GLY A 30 1.99 -1.09 5.29
C GLY A 30 1.11 -1.82 4.26
N GLY A 31 1.77 -2.52 3.35
CA GLY A 31 1.15 -3.56 2.53
C GLY A 31 0.91 -4.83 3.34
N GLY A 32 0.01 -5.68 2.86
CA GLY A 32 -0.17 -7.04 3.39
C GLY A 32 0.68 -8.05 2.65
N PHE A 33 0.44 -9.34 2.87
CA PHE A 33 1.20 -10.41 2.21
C PHE A 33 1.04 -10.42 0.68
N PHE A 34 -0.04 -9.83 0.16
CA PHE A 34 -0.44 -9.92 -1.25
C PHE A 34 -0.84 -8.59 -1.89
N PHE A 35 -0.55 -7.45 -1.24
CA PHE A 35 -0.87 -6.13 -1.78
C PHE A 35 0.07 -5.05 -1.25
N HIS A 36 0.17 -3.95 -1.98
CA HIS A 36 0.73 -2.70 -1.49
C HIS A 36 -0.37 -1.74 -1.05
N LEU A 37 -0.15 -1.03 0.05
CA LEU A 37 -1.02 0.09 0.47
C LEU A 37 -0.32 1.41 0.18
N LEU A 38 -0.89 2.20 -0.72
CA LEU A 38 -0.41 3.53 -1.07
C LEU A 38 -1.39 4.59 -0.59
N ARG A 39 -0.96 5.86 -0.60
CA ARG A 39 -1.76 6.96 -0.07
C ARG A 39 -1.74 8.17 -0.99
N CYS A 40 -2.87 8.88 -1.02
CA CYS A 40 -2.96 10.18 -1.66
C CYS A 40 -2.20 11.26 -0.88
N GLU A 41 -1.28 11.94 -1.55
CA GLU A 41 -0.48 13.01 -0.96
C GLU A 41 -1.31 14.25 -0.56
N GLU A 42 -2.52 14.42 -1.12
CA GLU A 42 -3.38 15.60 -0.92
C GLU A 42 -4.48 15.37 0.12
N CYS A 43 -5.21 14.26 0.01
CA CYS A 43 -6.36 13.99 0.89
C CYS A 43 -6.12 12.86 1.89
N GLY A 44 -5.02 12.12 1.77
CA GLY A 44 -4.70 11.01 2.65
C GLY A 44 -5.55 9.75 2.48
N LYS A 45 -6.48 9.68 1.50
CA LYS A 45 -7.17 8.42 1.16
C LYS A 45 -6.13 7.36 0.72
N THR A 46 -6.34 6.12 1.12
CA THR A 46 -5.48 5.00 0.71
C THR A 46 -6.02 4.30 -0.53
N ARG A 47 -5.13 3.65 -1.28
CA ARG A 47 -5.43 2.70 -2.34
C ARG A 47 -4.59 1.45 -2.12
N ALA A 48 -5.24 0.30 -2.04
CA ALA A 48 -4.54 -0.98 -2.07
C ALA A 48 -4.41 -1.46 -3.51
N ILE A 49 -3.25 -2.02 -3.85
CA ILE A 49 -2.97 -2.61 -5.15
C ILE A 49 -2.55 -4.05 -4.93
N GLY A 50 -3.40 -4.98 -5.35
CA GLY A 50 -3.15 -6.41 -5.24
C GLY A 50 -2.04 -6.86 -6.18
N PHE A 51 -1.32 -7.92 -5.83
CA PHE A 51 -0.26 -8.46 -6.70
C PHE A 51 -0.83 -9.12 -7.96
N ASP A 52 -2.08 -9.54 -7.93
CA ASP A 52 -2.86 -9.93 -9.11
C ASP A 52 -3.12 -8.73 -10.05
N GLU A 53 -3.42 -7.55 -9.50
CA GLU A 53 -3.55 -6.29 -10.26
C GLU A 53 -2.21 -5.85 -10.87
N LEU A 54 -1.09 -6.07 -10.17
CA LEU A 54 0.25 -5.78 -10.68
C LEU A 54 0.65 -6.71 -11.84
N GLY A 55 0.14 -7.94 -11.86
CA GLY A 55 0.44 -8.94 -12.88
C GLY A 55 1.94 -9.13 -13.10
N ASP A 56 2.37 -9.04 -14.35
CA ASP A 56 3.77 -9.24 -14.76
C ASP A 56 4.76 -8.31 -14.05
N LEU A 57 4.32 -7.12 -13.62
CA LEU A 57 5.18 -6.19 -12.89
C LEU A 57 5.69 -6.83 -11.59
N HIS A 58 4.82 -7.55 -10.87
CA HIS A 58 5.18 -8.26 -9.64
C HIS A 58 6.06 -9.47 -9.92
N LEU A 59 5.72 -10.26 -10.95
CA LEU A 59 6.50 -11.44 -11.34
C LEU A 59 7.94 -11.09 -11.73
N ARG A 60 8.13 -10.00 -12.48
CA ARG A 60 9.46 -9.50 -12.86
C ARG A 60 10.28 -9.03 -11.67
N TYR A 61 9.63 -8.46 -10.66
CA TYR A 61 10.31 -8.09 -9.41
C TYR A 61 10.75 -9.32 -8.63
N LEU A 62 9.86 -10.30 -8.44
CA LEU A 62 10.18 -11.55 -7.75
C LEU A 62 11.30 -12.33 -8.43
N LYS A 63 11.32 -12.36 -9.77
CA LYS A 63 12.35 -13.03 -10.59
C LYS A 63 13.76 -12.54 -10.27
N GLY A 64 13.92 -11.24 -10.03
CA GLY A 64 15.20 -10.61 -9.72
C GLY A 64 15.55 -10.57 -8.22
N SER A 65 14.62 -10.97 -7.34
CA SER A 65 14.80 -10.87 -5.89
C SER A 65 15.62 -12.03 -5.34
N THR A 66 16.52 -11.75 -4.38
CA THR A 66 17.27 -12.78 -3.64
C THR A 66 16.49 -13.34 -2.45
N MET A 67 15.45 -12.64 -2.01
CA MET A 67 14.62 -12.99 -0.86
C MET A 67 13.15 -13.09 -1.27
N PRO A 68 12.34 -13.89 -0.57
CA PRO A 68 10.90 -13.84 -0.77
C PRO A 68 10.36 -12.46 -0.35
N HIS A 69 9.30 -12.03 -1.00
CA HIS A 69 8.55 -10.83 -0.65
C HIS A 69 8.01 -10.94 0.79
N SER A 70 7.45 -12.10 1.15
CA SER A 70 7.06 -12.42 2.52
C SER A 70 7.26 -13.90 2.83
N VAL A 71 7.38 -14.24 4.12
CA VAL A 71 7.47 -15.65 4.54
C VAL A 71 6.24 -16.45 4.10
N ALA A 72 5.06 -15.83 4.10
CA ALA A 72 3.81 -16.44 3.67
C ALA A 72 3.79 -16.81 2.17
N SER A 73 4.54 -16.07 1.34
CA SER A 73 4.62 -16.26 -0.12
C SER A 73 5.88 -17.00 -0.57
N ALA A 74 6.78 -17.39 0.35
CA ALA A 74 8.13 -17.82 -0.01
C ALA A 74 8.22 -18.94 -1.06
N LYS A 75 7.33 -19.95 -0.96
CA LYS A 75 7.26 -21.04 -1.93
C LYS A 75 6.79 -20.57 -3.31
N HIS A 76 5.81 -19.66 -3.36
CA HIS A 76 5.35 -19.09 -4.63
C HIS A 76 6.48 -18.30 -5.29
N ASP A 77 7.18 -17.46 -4.53
CA ASP A 77 8.26 -16.62 -5.05
C ASP A 77 9.43 -17.46 -5.58
N GLU A 78 9.74 -18.58 -4.91
CA GLU A 78 10.73 -19.55 -5.40
C GLU A 78 10.34 -20.12 -6.77
N LEU A 79 9.07 -20.52 -6.93
CA LEU A 79 8.57 -21.01 -8.22
C LEU A 79 8.62 -19.93 -9.31
N VAL A 80 8.33 -18.67 -8.97
CA VAL A 80 8.46 -17.55 -9.91
C VAL A 80 9.92 -17.37 -10.34
N ARG A 81 10.85 -17.41 -9.39
CA ARG A 81 12.29 -17.31 -9.67
C ARG A 81 12.79 -18.43 -10.57
N GLU A 82 12.36 -19.66 -10.34
CA GLU A 82 12.83 -20.82 -11.08
C GLU A 82 12.18 -20.96 -12.46
N TYR A 83 10.85 -20.83 -12.56
CA TYR A 83 10.10 -21.31 -13.72
C TYR A 83 9.50 -20.22 -14.62
N VAL A 84 9.31 -18.99 -14.12
CA VAL A 84 8.68 -17.94 -14.93
C VAL A 84 9.72 -17.32 -15.86
N ASP A 85 9.46 -17.33 -17.17
CA ASP A 85 10.34 -16.79 -18.21
C ASP A 85 10.03 -15.31 -18.48
N VAL A 86 10.54 -14.44 -17.59
CA VAL A 86 10.40 -12.98 -17.69
C VAL A 86 11.71 -12.30 -17.32
N GLU A 87 12.00 -11.17 -17.95
CA GLU A 87 13.19 -10.38 -17.63
C GLU A 87 13.01 -9.65 -16.28
N PRO A 88 13.93 -9.82 -15.30
CA PRO A 88 13.82 -9.19 -14.01
C PRO A 88 13.89 -7.65 -14.08
N ILE A 89 13.34 -6.99 -13.06
CA ILE A 89 13.45 -5.54 -12.89
C ILE A 89 14.04 -5.20 -11.53
N SER A 90 14.65 -4.01 -11.44
CA SER A 90 15.13 -3.48 -10.17
C SER A 90 13.97 -3.10 -9.23
N ALA A 91 14.26 -3.05 -7.93
CA ALA A 91 13.32 -2.54 -6.93
C ALA A 91 12.83 -1.12 -7.28
N THR A 92 13.72 -0.23 -7.73
CA THR A 92 13.36 1.14 -8.14
C THR A 92 12.33 1.15 -9.27
N GLN A 93 12.52 0.31 -10.30
CA GLN A 93 11.56 0.20 -11.41
C GLN A 93 10.23 -0.39 -10.93
N TYR A 94 10.27 -1.36 -10.01
CA TYR A 94 9.08 -1.95 -9.44
C TYR A 94 8.25 -0.92 -8.67
N TRP A 95 8.85 -0.19 -7.72
CA TRP A 95 8.16 0.81 -6.92
C TRP A 95 7.56 1.93 -7.77
N ALA A 96 8.32 2.45 -8.75
CA ALA A 96 7.81 3.43 -9.70
C ALA A 96 6.65 2.88 -10.55
N GLY A 97 6.71 1.61 -10.95
CA GLY A 97 5.63 0.95 -11.68
C GLY A 97 4.36 0.79 -10.84
N VAL A 98 4.49 0.48 -9.55
CA VAL A 98 3.36 0.38 -8.63
C VAL A 98 2.68 1.75 -8.48
N GLU A 99 3.45 2.83 -8.25
CA GLU A 99 2.88 4.19 -8.16
C GLU A 99 2.23 4.64 -9.47
N ALA A 100 2.84 4.31 -10.63
CA ALA A 100 2.25 4.60 -11.93
C ALA A 100 0.90 3.89 -12.13
N LEU A 101 0.77 2.64 -11.69
CA LEU A 101 -0.50 1.90 -11.70
C LEU A 101 -1.51 2.49 -10.69
N ALA A 102 -1.02 2.98 -9.55
CA ALA A 102 -1.79 3.65 -8.52
C ALA A 102 -2.42 4.97 -8.99
N GLY A 103 -1.77 5.65 -9.93
CA GLY A 103 -2.29 6.83 -10.60
C GLY A 103 -2.72 7.94 -9.64
N HIS A 104 -3.85 8.58 -9.95
CA HIS A 104 -4.36 9.73 -9.22
C HIS A 104 -5.57 9.40 -8.37
N CYS A 105 -5.67 10.08 -7.23
CA CYS A 105 -6.86 10.09 -6.40
C CYS A 105 -7.97 10.93 -7.05
N GLU A 106 -9.23 10.65 -6.72
CA GLU A 106 -10.40 11.47 -7.10
C GLU A 106 -10.28 12.96 -6.72
N CYS A 107 -9.46 13.28 -5.70
CA CYS A 107 -9.23 14.66 -5.29
C CYS A 107 -8.16 15.39 -6.14
N GLY A 108 -7.57 14.70 -7.12
CA GLY A 108 -6.52 15.21 -8.01
C GLY A 108 -5.08 15.01 -7.55
N GLY A 109 -4.84 14.51 -6.32
CA GLY A 109 -3.49 14.24 -5.81
C GLY A 109 -2.92 12.90 -6.27
N ASN A 110 -1.59 12.77 -6.26
CA ASN A 110 -0.94 11.50 -6.61
C ASN A 110 -1.08 10.47 -5.48
N ILE A 111 -1.18 9.19 -5.86
CA ILE A 111 -1.12 8.05 -4.94
C ILE A 111 0.32 7.53 -4.90
N THR A 112 1.00 7.64 -3.75
CA THR A 112 2.41 7.29 -3.58
C THR A 112 2.65 6.44 -2.32
N PHE A 113 3.80 5.80 -2.22
CA PHE A 113 4.20 5.05 -1.02
C PHE A 113 4.52 5.97 0.15
N ASP A 114 5.17 7.10 -0.13
CA ASP A 114 5.71 8.01 0.88
C ASP A 114 4.70 9.09 1.34
N ALA A 115 3.49 9.10 0.78
CA ALA A 115 2.46 10.06 1.16
C ALA A 115 2.07 9.90 2.64
N PRO A 116 2.13 10.98 3.44
CA PRO A 116 1.81 10.92 4.86
C PRO A 116 0.30 10.79 5.09
N ALA A 117 -0.07 10.21 6.23
CA ALA A 117 -1.45 10.24 6.70
C ALA A 117 -1.94 11.68 6.85
N ARG A 118 -3.21 11.92 6.52
CA ARG A 118 -3.87 13.21 6.68
C ARG A 118 -5.18 13.04 7.43
N CYS A 119 -5.53 14.06 8.21
CA CYS A 119 -6.84 14.10 8.86
C CYS A 119 -7.95 14.05 7.78
N PRO A 120 -8.89 13.09 7.83
CA PRO A 120 -9.94 12.98 6.82
C PRO A 120 -10.94 14.14 6.85
N ALA A 121 -10.98 14.92 7.94
CA ALA A 121 -11.87 16.06 8.08
C ALA A 121 -11.26 17.37 7.54
N CYS A 122 -9.99 17.65 7.83
CA CYS A 122 -9.36 18.95 7.51
C CYS A 122 -8.07 18.85 6.69
N ARG A 123 -7.64 17.64 6.31
CA ARG A 123 -6.40 17.34 5.55
C ARG A 123 -5.08 17.71 6.24
N SER A 124 -5.14 18.10 7.51
CA SER A 124 -3.95 18.39 8.31
C SER A 124 -3.02 17.20 8.43
N LEU A 125 -1.72 17.51 8.50
CA LEU A 125 -0.63 16.58 8.83
C LEU A 125 -0.33 16.53 10.34
N GLN A 126 -0.91 17.44 11.12
CA GLN A 126 -0.73 17.50 12.57
C GLN A 126 -1.60 16.43 13.21
N ILE A 127 -1.03 15.25 13.37
CA ILE A 127 -1.70 14.03 13.83
C ILE A 127 -0.87 13.41 14.94
N GLU A 128 -1.50 13.16 16.08
CA GLU A 128 -0.96 12.30 17.11
C GLU A 128 -1.42 10.86 16.85
N GLN A 129 -0.48 9.91 16.83
CA GLN A 129 -0.75 8.49 16.61
C GLN A 129 -0.50 7.70 17.89
N GLY A 130 -1.46 6.86 18.24
CA GLY A 130 -1.34 5.88 19.31
C GLY A 130 -0.49 4.67 18.90
N PRO A 131 -0.40 3.66 19.78
CA PRO A 131 0.39 2.46 19.52
C PRO A 131 -0.07 1.74 18.25
N GLU A 132 0.90 1.15 17.55
CA GLU A 132 0.66 0.37 16.34
C GLU A 132 0.07 -1.00 16.68
N LEU A 133 -1.02 -1.32 16.01
CA LEU A 133 -1.62 -2.64 16.01
C LEU A 133 -1.22 -3.32 14.70
N ILE A 134 -0.38 -4.36 14.81
CA ILE A 134 -0.05 -5.22 13.68
C ILE A 134 -1.29 -6.05 13.36
N LEU A 135 -1.75 -5.96 12.12
CA LEU A 135 -2.93 -6.68 11.63
C LEU A 135 -2.43 -7.64 10.55
N TYR A 136 -2.31 -8.91 10.90
CA TYR A 136 -2.05 -9.96 9.92
C TYR A 136 -3.26 -10.04 8.98
N ASP A 137 -3.04 -9.82 7.68
CA ASP A 137 -4.04 -10.05 6.62
C ASP A 137 -4.14 -11.52 6.21
#